data_AF-A0A2E1QI68-F1
#
_entry.id   AF-A0A2E1QI68-F1
#
_cell.length_a   1.000
_cell.length_b   1.000
_cell.length_c   1.000
_cell.angle_alpha   90.00
_cell.angle_beta   90.00
_cell.angle_gamma   90.00
#
_symmetry.space_group_name_H-M   'P 1'
#
loop_
_entity.id
_entity.type
_entity.pdbx_description
1 polymer ?
#
loop_
_entity_poly.entity_id
_entity_poly.type
_entity_poly.pdbx_seq_one_letter_code
_entity_poly.pdbx_strand_id
1 'polypeptide(L)' 'MLQDPNSLMGLLTQYLRAVGWSVAAAVGFAFGIGIALKVFDMLSTDIDEWEEIKKGNMGVSLIFVSLIVMVGLLVYKVI' A
#
# COMPACT_ATOMS: atom_id res chain seq x y z
N MET A 1 26.82 -28.33 -0.12
CA MET A 1 27.01 -28.07 -1.56
C MET A 1 25.78 -27.44 -2.24
N LEU A 2 24.52 -27.79 -1.91
CA LEU A 2 23.33 -27.11 -2.47
C LEU A 2 22.95 -25.76 -1.81
N GLN A 3 23.68 -25.34 -0.78
CA GLN A 3 23.43 -24.11 0.00
C GLN A 3 24.72 -23.33 0.25
N ASP A 4 25.70 -23.39 -0.67
CA ASP A 4 26.83 -22.48 -0.60
C ASP A 4 26.38 -21.08 -1.04
N PRO A 5 26.35 -20.08 -0.15
CA PRO A 5 25.76 -18.76 -0.42
C PRO A 5 26.53 -17.98 -1.50
N ASN A 6 27.79 -18.34 -1.74
CA ASN A 6 28.66 -17.74 -2.74
C ASN A 6 28.70 -18.55 -4.06
N SER A 7 27.91 -19.62 -4.18
CA SER A 7 27.75 -20.34 -5.45
C SER A 7 26.76 -19.61 -6.36
N LEU A 8 26.90 -19.75 -7.69
CA LEU A 8 25.99 -19.15 -8.67
C LEU A 8 24.52 -19.53 -8.37
N MET A 9 24.26 -20.81 -8.05
CA MET A 9 22.92 -21.28 -7.69
C MET A 9 22.43 -20.70 -6.36
N GLY A 10 23.33 -20.51 -5.39
CA GLY A 10 23.02 -19.85 -4.13
C GLY A 10 22.59 -18.39 -4.31
N LEU A 11 23.29 -17.64 -5.16
CA LEU A 11 22.95 -16.24 -5.48
C LEU A 11 21.62 -16.14 -6.25
N LEU A 12 21.42 -16.98 -7.27
CA LEU A 12 20.16 -17.02 -8.03
C LEU A 12 18.96 -17.32 -7.13
N THR A 13 19.10 -18.27 -6.21
CA THR A 13 18.03 -18.61 -5.25
C THR A 13 17.74 -17.46 -4.29
N GLN A 14 18.77 -16.72 -3.85
CA GLN A 14 18.59 -15.54 -3.01
C GLN A 14 17.85 -14.41 -3.74
N TYR A 15 18.23 -14.10 -4.97
CA TYR A 15 17.52 -13.10 -5.77
C TYR A 15 16.09 -13.51 -6.05
N LEU A 16 15.84 -14.77 -6.42
CA LEU A 16 14.49 -15.28 -6.65
C LEU A 16 13.62 -15.15 -5.39
N ARG A 17 14.17 -15.51 -4.22
CA ARG A 17 13.49 -15.35 -2.94
C ARG A 17 13.23 -13.88 -2.61
N ALA A 18 14.20 -13.00 -2.83
CA ALA A 18 14.06 -11.57 -2.60
C ALA A 18 12.95 -10.96 -3.47
N VAL A 19 12.93 -11.29 -4.76
CA VAL A 19 11.85 -10.89 -5.68
C VAL A 19 10.51 -11.47 -5.26
N GLY A 20 10.48 -12.75 -4.84
CA GLY A 20 9.26 -13.38 -4.33
C GLY A 20 8.67 -12.64 -3.13
N TRP A 21 9.51 -12.29 -2.15
CA TRP A 21 9.08 -11.53 -0.97
C TRP A 21 8.68 -10.10 -1.30
N SER A 22 9.37 -9.42 -2.22
CA SER A 22 8.99 -8.07 -2.63
C SER A 22 7.64 -8.05 -3.32
N VAL A 23 7.34 -9.04 -4.16
CA VAL A 23 6.03 -9.16 -4.82
C VAL A 23 4.94 -9.47 -3.79
N ALA A 24 5.17 -10.42 -2.89
CA ALA A 24 4.21 -10.75 -1.84
C ALA A 24 3.90 -9.54 -0.95
N ALA A 25 4.92 -8.77 -0.56
CA ALA A 25 4.76 -7.54 0.20
C ALA A 25 3.96 -6.48 -0.59
N ALA A 26 4.32 -6.22 -1.85
CA ALA A 26 3.63 -5.25 -2.70
C ALA A 26 2.13 -5.57 -2.86
N VAL A 27 1.79 -6.85 -3.07
CA VAL A 27 0.40 -7.31 -3.16
C VAL A 27 -0.32 -7.10 -1.82
N GLY A 28 0.28 -7.51 -0.70
CA GLY A 28 -0.30 -7.31 0.63
C GLY A 28 -0.59 -5.84 0.94
N PHE A 29 0.32 -4.94 0.58
CA PHE A 29 0.12 -3.50 0.76
C PHE A 29 -0.97 -2.94 -0.14
N ALA A 30 -1.03 -3.35 -1.42
CA ALA A 30 -2.09 -2.92 -2.32
C ALA A 30 -3.49 -3.26 -1.77
N PHE A 31 -3.65 -4.47 -1.22
CA PHE A 31 -4.87 -4.86 -0.53
C PHE A 31 -5.12 -4.06 0.75
N GLY A 32 -4.09 -3.85 1.58
CA GLY A 32 -4.21 -3.05 2.80
C GLY A 32 -4.69 -1.61 2.55
N ILE A 33 -4.13 -0.96 1.54
CA ILE A 33 -4.54 0.40 1.11
C ILE A 33 -5.99 0.38 0.62
N GLY A 34 -6.35 -0.57 -0.24
CA GLY A 34 -7.72 -0.69 -0.75
C GLY A 34 -8.76 -0.91 0.35
N ILE A 35 -8.44 -1.72 1.37
CA ILE A 35 -9.30 -1.93 2.53
C ILE A 35 -9.43 -0.65 3.36
N ALA A 36 -8.33 0.07 3.61
CA ALA A 36 -8.36 1.32 4.37
C ALA A 36 -9.26 2.38 3.72
N LEU A 37 -9.16 2.55 2.40
CA LEU A 37 -10.03 3.44 1.64
C LEU A 37 -11.49 3.00 1.72
N LYS A 38 -11.77 1.71 1.52
CA LYS A 38 -13.14 1.18 1.60
C LYS A 38 -13.77 1.37 2.99
N VAL A 39 -13.00 1.16 4.06
CA VAL A 39 -13.47 1.39 5.42
C VAL A 39 -13.75 2.87 5.65
N PHE A 40 -12.93 3.76 5.12
CA PHE A 40 -13.17 5.19 5.20
C PHE A 40 -14.47 5.61 4.48
N ASP A 41 -14.68 5.15 3.24
CA ASP A 41 -15.92 5.42 2.50
C ASP A 41 -17.15 4.88 3.26
N MET A 42 -17.04 3.69 3.86
CA MET A 42 -18.12 3.10 4.68
C MET A 42 -18.43 3.90 5.96
N LEU A 43 -17.46 4.63 6.51
CA LEU A 43 -17.68 5.48 7.69
C LEU A 43 -18.26 6.84 7.32
N SER A 44 -18.13 7.23 6.05
CA SER A 44 -18.43 8.56 5.53
C SER A 44 -19.75 8.63 4.75
N THR A 45 -20.60 7.61 4.88
CA THR A 45 -21.83 7.34 4.10
C THR A 45 -22.82 8.51 3.96
N ASP A 46 -22.75 9.52 4.82
CA ASP A 46 -23.65 10.68 4.81
C ASP A 46 -23.26 11.75 3.76
N ILE A 47 -22.08 11.66 3.14
CA ILE A 47 -21.56 12.67 2.19
C ILE A 47 -20.96 11.96 0.96
N ASP A 48 -21.34 12.38 -0.26
CA ASP A 48 -20.65 11.94 -1.49
C ASP A 48 -19.35 12.77 -1.68
N GLU A 49 -18.22 12.21 -1.25
CA GLU A 49 -16.95 12.93 -1.21
C GLU A 49 -16.41 13.23 -2.60
N TRP A 50 -16.65 12.33 -3.55
CA TRP A 50 -16.24 12.54 -4.94
C TRP A 50 -17.05 13.65 -5.60
N GLU A 51 -18.33 13.79 -5.25
CA GLU A 51 -19.16 14.91 -5.69
C GLU A 51 -18.73 16.23 -5.03
N GLU A 52 -18.45 16.22 -3.73
CA GLU A 52 -17.98 17.40 -2.98
C GLU A 52 -16.62 17.92 -3.47
N ILE A 53 -15.68 17.01 -3.78
CA ILE A 53 -14.38 17.38 -4.38
C ILE A 53 -14.59 18.01 -5.77
N LYS A 54 -15.49 17.46 -6.60
CA LYS A 54 -15.82 18.04 -7.92
C LYS A 54 -16.47 19.41 -7.81
N LYS A 55 -17.26 19.65 -6.76
CA LYS A 55 -17.85 20.96 -6.43
C LYS A 55 -16.82 21.97 -5.89
N GLY A 56 -15.58 21.56 -5.66
CA GLY A 56 -14.49 22.42 -5.19
C GLY A 56 -14.39 22.51 -3.66
N ASN A 57 -14.99 21.58 -2.92
CA ASN A 57 -14.89 21.55 -1.47
C ASN A 57 -13.47 21.15 -1.02
N MET A 58 -12.66 22.15 -0.67
CA MET A 58 -11.28 21.95 -0.22
C MET A 58 -11.19 21.18 1.11
N GLY A 59 -12.21 21.27 1.98
CA GLY A 59 -12.20 20.56 3.28
C GLY A 59 -12.21 19.04 3.09
N VAL A 60 -13.13 18.55 2.27
CA VAL A 60 -13.23 17.12 1.93
C VAL A 60 -11.96 16.64 1.22
N SER A 61 -11.44 17.46 0.30
CA SER A 61 -10.19 17.17 -0.42
C SER A 61 -8.99 17.01 0.53
N LEU A 62 -8.87 17.90 1.53
CA LEU A 62 -7.78 17.84 2.52
C LEU A 62 -7.87 16.62 3.42
N ILE A 63 -9.08 16.19 3.82
CA ILE A 63 -9.27 14.96 4.60
C ILE A 63 -8.82 13.75 3.78
N PHE A 64 -9.22 13.67 2.50
CA PHE A 64 -8.82 12.60 1.60
C PHE A 64 -7.30 12.54 1.39
N VAL A 65 -6.66 13.68 1.15
CA VAL A 65 -5.20 13.77 1.01
C VAL A 65 -4.52 13.35 2.31
N SER A 66 -5.03 13.80 3.46
CA SER A 66 -4.48 13.45 4.77
C SER A 66 -4.55 11.95 5.03
N LEU A 67 -5.66 11.29 4.66
CA LEU A 67 -5.83 9.85 4.75
C LEU A 67 -4.81 9.11 3.88
N ILE A 68 -4.68 9.49 2.60
CA ILE A 68 -3.74 8.88 1.66
C ILE A 68 -2.29 9.02 2.17
N VAL A 69 -1.92 10.21 2.65
CA VAL A 69 -0.59 10.47 3.21
C VAL A 69 -0.36 9.62 4.46
N MET A 70 -1.32 9.56 5.38
CA MET A 70 -1.20 8.74 6.59
C MET A 70 -1.03 7.25 6.25
N VAL A 71 -1.84 6.72 5.34
CA VAL A 71 -1.72 5.33 4.89
C VAL A 71 -0.35 5.09 4.24
N GLY A 72 0.12 6.01 3.40
CA GLY A 72 1.46 5.95 2.80
C GLY A 72 2.58 5.93 3.84
N LEU A 73 2.48 6.77 4.89
CA LEU A 73 3.44 6.79 5.99
C LEU A 73 3.44 5.50 6.81
N LEU A 74 2.26 4.91 7.04
CA LEU A 74 2.14 3.61 7.71
C LEU A 74 2.83 2.51 6.90
N VAL A 75 2.64 2.49 5.58
CA VAL A 75 3.31 1.54 4.68
C VAL A 75 4.82 1.75 4.71
N TYR A 76 5.28 2.99 4.59
CA TYR A 76 6.71 3.32 4.65
C TYR A 76 7.37 2.85 5.94
N LYS A 77 6.70 2.96 7.10
CA LYS A 77 7.23 2.52 8.39
C LYS A 77 7.40 1.00 8.49
N VAL A 78 6.60 0.22 7.74
CA VAL A 78 6.59 -1.25 7.82
C VAL A 78 7.66 -1.88 6.94
N ILE A 79 8.07 -1.21 5.85
CA ILE A 79 9.11 -1.64 4.92
C ILE A 79 10.49 -1.29 5.47
#